data_AF-A0A6A4GJK8-F1
#
_entry.id   AF-A0A6A4GJK8-F1
#
_cell.length_a   1.000
_cell.length_b   1.000
_cell.length_c   1.000
_cell.angle_alpha   90.00
_cell.angle_beta   90.00
_cell.angle_gamma   90.00
#
_symmetry.space_group_name_H-M   'P 1'
#
loop_
_entity.id
_entity.type
_entity.pdbx_description
1 polymer ?
#
loop_
_entity_poly.entity_id
_entity_poly.type
_entity_poly.pdbx_seq_one_letter_code
_entity_poly.pdbx_strand_id
1 'polypeptide(L)'
;LKTIVQTNIFHVHDLVDKAHYTVWKAVTELAALLWCVEIHNMEQYCQDIEIAADNVLDSFAVVDASKIISKIKLHLLLHIPDEMHALGPMVGVATETFKPFNSIF
;
A
#
# COMPACT_ATOMS: atom_id res chain seq x y z
N LEU A 1 6.70 -9.97 -6.69
CA LEU A 1 6.69 -8.57 -6.20
C LEU A 1 6.08 -8.44 -4.80
N LYS A 2 4.92 -9.06 -4.53
CA LYS A 2 4.23 -9.04 -3.23
C LYS A 2 5.15 -9.21 -2.01
N THR A 3 5.87 -10.33 -1.93
CA THR A 3 6.73 -10.66 -0.79
C THR A 3 7.88 -9.67 -0.61
N ILE A 4 8.41 -9.12 -1.70
CA ILE A 4 9.51 -8.15 -1.64
C ILE A 4 9.04 -6.87 -0.97
N VAL A 5 7.89 -6.31 -1.38
CA VAL A 5 7.37 -5.07 -0.77
C VAL A 5 7.07 -5.28 0.71
N GLN A 6 6.48 -6.42 1.08
CA GLN A 6 6.14 -6.76 2.47
C GLN A 6 7.35 -7.04 3.37
N THR A 7 8.52 -7.31 2.78
CA THR A 7 9.76 -7.57 3.54
C THR A 7 10.83 -6.52 3.27
N ASN A 8 10.52 -5.47 2.51
CA ASN A 8 11.54 -4.55 2.03
C ASN A 8 12.21 -3.79 3.17
N ILE A 9 11.49 -3.56 4.27
CA ILE A 9 12.02 -2.88 5.45
C ILE A 9 13.28 -3.54 6.02
N PHE A 10 13.38 -4.88 5.95
CA PHE A 10 14.56 -5.62 6.39
C PHE A 10 15.74 -5.47 5.42
N HIS A 11 15.45 -5.29 4.14
CA HIS A 11 16.47 -5.19 3.10
C HIS A 11 17.08 -3.79 3.03
N VAL A 12 16.32 -2.75 3.39
CA VAL A 12 16.78 -1.35 3.38
C VAL A 12 17.31 -0.87 4.72
N HIS A 13 17.30 -1.73 5.76
CA HIS A 13 17.83 -1.41 7.08
C HIS A 13 19.30 -1.00 6.99
N ASP A 14 19.65 0.13 7.60
CA ASP A 14 20.98 0.77 7.56
C ASP A 14 21.51 1.15 6.15
N LEU A 15 20.67 1.08 5.10
CA LEU A 15 21.06 1.46 3.72
C LEU A 15 20.50 2.81 3.27
N VAL A 16 19.53 3.36 3.99
CA VAL A 16 18.86 4.63 3.67
C VAL A 16 18.79 5.53 4.90
N ASP A 17 18.62 6.84 4.71
CA ASP A 17 18.41 7.74 5.84
C ASP A 17 17.05 7.50 6.52
N LYS A 18 16.91 8.09 7.71
CA LYS A 18 15.75 7.90 8.58
C LYS A 18 14.42 8.30 7.93
N ALA A 19 14.39 9.33 7.08
CA ALA A 19 13.15 9.78 6.46
C ALA A 19 12.70 8.76 5.42
N HIS A 20 13.60 8.32 4.54
CA HIS A 20 13.30 7.28 3.55
C HIS A 20 13.01 5.93 4.20
N TYR A 21 13.70 5.57 5.29
CA TYR A 21 13.39 4.37 6.06
C TYR A 21 11.96 4.41 6.62
N THR A 22 11.50 5.57 7.10
CA THR A 22 10.14 5.76 7.62
C THR A 22 9.10 5.58 6.52
N VAL A 23 9.35 6.12 5.33
CA VAL A 23 8.49 5.88 4.16
C VAL A 23 8.41 4.39 3.84
N TRP A 24 9.55 3.70 3.76
CA TRP A 24 9.55 2.26 3.50
C TRP A 24 8.81 1.45 4.57
N LYS A 25 8.91 1.86 5.85
CA LYS A 25 8.18 1.23 6.94
C LYS A 25 6.67 1.36 6.74
N ALA A 26 6.18 2.58 6.52
CA ALA A 26 4.75 2.84 6.31
C ALA A 26 4.22 2.11 5.06
N VAL A 27 4.96 2.13 3.95
CA VAL A 27 4.57 1.43 2.72
C VAL A 27 4.52 -0.09 2.94
N THR A 28 5.47 -0.65 3.68
CA THR A 28 5.51 -2.08 3.98
C THR A 28 4.31 -2.51 4.83
N GLU A 29 3.96 -1.71 5.84
CA GLU A 29 2.80 -1.94 6.71
C GLU A 29 1.48 -1.90 5.92
N LEU A 30 1.26 -0.83 5.13
CA LEU A 30 0.10 -0.73 4.26
C LEU A 30 0.04 -1.92 3.28
N ALA A 31 1.15 -2.28 2.64
CA ALA A 31 1.19 -3.40 1.70
C ALA A 31 0.87 -4.76 2.33
N ALA A 32 1.11 -4.94 3.63
CA ALA A 32 0.70 -6.14 4.35
C ALA A 32 -0.82 -6.18 4.51
N LEU A 33 -1.43 -5.06 4.94
CA LEU A 33 -2.88 -4.94 5.10
C LEU A 33 -3.64 -5.10 3.77
N LEU A 34 -3.16 -4.45 2.70
CA LEU A 34 -3.77 -4.54 1.36
C LEU A 34 -3.80 -5.94 0.77
N TRP A 35 -2.94 -6.85 1.27
CA TRP A 35 -2.87 -8.22 0.82
C TRP A 35 -3.56 -9.22 1.76
N CYS A 36 -4.40 -8.72 2.66
CA CYS A 36 -5.30 -9.57 3.41
C CYS A 36 -6.29 -10.27 2.46
N VAL A 37 -6.56 -11.54 2.71
CA VAL A 37 -7.51 -12.35 1.92
C VAL A 37 -8.85 -12.54 2.62
N GLU A 38 -8.89 -12.38 3.94
CA GLU A 38 -10.07 -12.60 4.77
C GLU A 38 -10.28 -11.43 5.73
N ILE A 39 -11.40 -10.73 5.58
CA ILE A 39 -11.77 -9.59 6.42
C ILE A 39 -12.82 -10.05 7.43
N HIS A 40 -12.43 -10.09 8.70
CA HIS A 40 -13.31 -10.53 9.80
C HIS A 40 -14.20 -9.40 10.32
N ASN A 41 -13.70 -8.16 10.29
CA ASN A 41 -14.44 -6.95 10.65
C ASN A 41 -14.09 -5.87 9.63
N MET A 42 -15.07 -5.50 8.80
CA MET A 42 -14.87 -4.53 7.71
C MET A 42 -14.58 -3.13 8.23
N GLU A 43 -15.26 -2.69 9.30
CA GLU A 43 -15.09 -1.36 9.85
C GLU A 43 -13.67 -1.18 10.43
N GLN A 44 -13.22 -2.13 11.25
CA GLN A 44 -11.85 -2.11 11.79
C GLN A 44 -10.82 -2.17 10.66
N TYR A 45 -11.03 -3.02 9.67
CA TYR A 45 -10.12 -3.15 8.54
C TYR A 45 -10.00 -1.85 7.74
N CYS A 46 -11.11 -1.18 7.43
CA CYS A 46 -11.09 0.11 6.75
C CYS A 46 -10.37 1.19 7.58
N GLN A 47 -10.58 1.22 8.90
CA GLN A 47 -9.87 2.15 9.80
C GLN A 47 -8.36 1.89 9.83
N ASP A 48 -7.94 0.63 9.92
CA ASP A 48 -6.52 0.25 9.90
C ASP A 48 -5.86 0.65 8.57
N ILE A 49 -6.57 0.45 7.47
CA ILE A 49 -6.13 0.84 6.13
C ILE A 49 -6.02 2.36 5.99
N GLU A 50 -7.01 3.12 6.48
CA GLU A 50 -7.00 4.58 6.45
C GLU A 50 -5.78 5.12 7.23
N ILE A 51 -5.57 4.66 8.45
CA ILE A 51 -4.40 5.03 9.28
C ILE A 51 -3.09 4.67 8.57
N ALA A 52 -2.99 3.48 7.99
CA ALA A 52 -1.78 3.07 7.27
C ALA A 52 -1.54 3.88 5.99
N ALA A 53 -2.60 4.25 5.26
CA ALA A 53 -2.53 5.11 4.09
C ALA A 53 -2.08 6.53 4.46
N ASP A 54 -2.64 7.10 5.51
CA ASP A 54 -2.27 8.42 6.02
C ASP A 54 -0.81 8.45 6.48
N ASN A 55 -0.34 7.40 7.19
CA ASN A 55 1.07 7.27 7.56
C ASN A 55 2.01 7.25 6.34
N VAL A 56 1.58 6.65 5.22
CA VAL A 56 2.32 6.69 3.96
C VAL A 56 2.35 8.13 3.42
N LEU A 57 1.21 8.80 3.35
CA LEU A 57 1.12 10.17 2.83
C LEU A 57 1.92 11.17 3.67
N ASP A 58 1.83 11.10 4.99
CA ASP A 58 2.56 11.95 5.92
C ASP A 58 4.07 11.74 5.81
N SER A 59 4.52 10.48 5.75
CA SER A 59 5.94 10.18 5.58
C SER A 59 6.47 10.63 4.21
N PHE A 60 5.67 10.54 3.15
CA PHE A 60 6.01 11.11 1.85
C PHE A 60 6.05 12.64 1.88
N ALA A 61 5.15 13.30 2.61
CA ALA A 61 5.13 14.76 2.73
C ALA A 61 6.41 15.31 3.37
N VAL A 62 6.99 14.57 4.33
CA VAL A 62 8.28 14.91 4.96
C VAL A 62 9.44 14.81 3.97
N VAL A 63 9.43 13.82 3.07
CA VAL A 63 10.48 13.63 2.06
C VAL A 63 10.32 14.59 0.88
N ASP A 64 9.12 14.63 0.29
CA ASP A 64 8.75 15.49 -0.84
C ASP A 64 7.22 15.51 -1.05
N ALA A 65 6.55 16.51 -0.48
CA ALA A 65 5.10 16.70 -0.63
C ALA A 65 4.62 16.86 -2.08
N SER A 66 5.49 17.28 -3.02
CA SER A 66 5.10 17.37 -4.44
C SER A 66 4.76 16.01 -5.05
N LYS A 67 5.19 14.91 -4.42
CA LYS A 67 4.88 13.55 -4.87
C LYS A 67 3.40 13.22 -4.70
N ILE A 68 2.73 13.76 -3.69
CA ILE A 68 1.30 13.50 -3.45
C ILE A 68 0.47 13.96 -4.65
N ILE A 69 0.78 15.13 -5.20
CA ILE A 69 0.09 15.68 -6.39
C ILE A 69 0.60 15.12 -7.71
N SER A 70 1.90 14.81 -7.82
CA SER A 70 2.52 14.39 -9.09
C SER A 70 2.47 12.87 -9.33
N LYS A 71 2.20 12.07 -8.29
CA LYS A 71 2.05 10.62 -8.39
C LYS A 71 0.62 10.23 -8.06
N ILE A 72 -0.14 9.93 -9.11
CA ILE A 72 -1.55 9.52 -9.00
C ILE A 72 -1.74 8.37 -8.00
N LYS A 73 -0.80 7.44 -7.90
CA LYS A 73 -0.89 6.31 -6.96
C LYS A 73 -0.91 6.74 -5.49
N LEU A 74 -0.26 7.85 -5.13
CA LEU A 74 -0.33 8.39 -3.78
C LEU A 74 -1.68 9.06 -3.54
N HIS A 75 -2.17 9.84 -4.51
CA HIS A 75 -3.50 10.43 -4.42
C HIS A 75 -4.61 9.37 -4.26
N LEU A 76 -4.52 8.25 -4.97
CA LEU A 76 -5.48 7.15 -4.87
C LEU A 76 -5.54 6.49 -3.48
N LEU A 77 -4.50 6.64 -2.64
CA LEU A 77 -4.52 6.07 -1.28
C LEU A 77 -5.62 6.70 -0.41
N LEU A 78 -6.04 7.93 -0.70
CA LEU A 78 -7.15 8.58 0.01
C LEU A 78 -8.51 7.91 -0.24
N HIS A 79 -8.62 7.13 -1.31
CA HIS A 79 -9.88 6.49 -1.72
C HIS A 79 -9.90 5.00 -1.38
N ILE A 80 -8.78 4.43 -0.94
CA ILE A 80 -8.67 2.99 -0.73
C ILE A 80 -9.63 2.45 0.36
N PRO A 81 -9.95 3.16 1.46
CA PRO A 81 -10.90 2.65 2.45
C PRO A 81 -12.31 2.51 1.87
N ASP A 82 -12.75 3.48 1.06
CA ASP A 82 -14.06 3.47 0.39
C ASP A 82 -14.14 2.32 -0.63
N GLU A 83 -13.07 2.14 -1.42
CA GLU A 83 -12.97 1.04 -2.39
C GLU A 83 -13.01 -0.32 -1.69
N MET A 84 -12.29 -0.49 -0.57
CA MET A 84 -12.28 -1.71 0.22
C MET A 84 -13.64 -2.02 0.83
N HIS A 85 -14.33 -0.99 1.32
CA HIS A 85 -15.66 -1.16 1.88
C HIS A 85 -16.66 -1.65 0.81
N ALA A 86 -16.51 -1.18 -0.43
CA ALA A 86 -17.39 -1.57 -1.54
C ALA A 86 -17.01 -2.91 -2.20
N LEU A 87 -15.72 -3.21 -2.33
CA LEU A 87 -15.20 -4.34 -3.11
C LEU A 87 -14.71 -5.52 -2.25
N GLY A 88 -14.50 -5.29 -0.95
CA GLY A 88 -13.84 -6.24 -0.07
C GLY A 88 -12.33 -6.31 -0.30
N PRO A 89 -11.69 -7.49 -0.11
CA PRO A 89 -10.24 -7.63 -0.22
C PRO A 89 -9.71 -7.30 -1.62
N MET A 90 -8.75 -6.36 -1.72
CA MET A 90 -8.20 -5.95 -3.02
C MET A 90 -7.49 -7.05 -3.79
N VAL A 91 -7.04 -8.10 -3.11
CA VAL A 91 -6.45 -9.27 -3.75
C VAL A 91 -7.41 -9.90 -4.77
N GLY A 92 -8.72 -9.87 -4.50
CA GLY A 92 -9.74 -10.43 -5.39
C GLY A 92 -9.96 -9.63 -6.68
N VAL A 93 -9.64 -8.34 -6.68
CA VAL A 93 -9.80 -7.43 -7.84
C VAL A 93 -8.47 -7.08 -8.50
N ALA A 94 -7.36 -7.64 -8.02
CA ALA A 94 -6.03 -7.38 -8.54
C ALA A 94 -5.89 -7.89 -9.98
N THR A 95 -5.36 -7.05 -10.87
CA THR A 95 -5.19 -7.41 -12.29
C THR A 95 -4.08 -8.43 -12.54
N GLU A 96 -3.28 -8.76 -11.52
CA GLU A 96 -2.19 -9.75 -11.60
C GLU A 96 -2.71 -11.11 -12.06
N THR A 97 -3.90 -11.52 -11.63
CA THR A 97 -4.55 -12.77 -12.06
C THR A 97 -4.81 -12.82 -13.57
N PHE A 98 -4.97 -11.67 -14.22
CA PHE A 98 -5.19 -11.58 -15.67
C PHE A 98 -3.90 -11.45 -16.48
N LYS A 99 -2.77 -11.10 -15.86
CA LYS A 99 -1.50 -10.92 -16.57
C LYS A 99 -0.97 -12.19 -17.26
N PRO A 100 -1.11 -13.41 -16.71
CA PRO A 100 -0.69 -14.64 -17.39
C PRO A 100 -1.36 -14.87 -18.75
N PHE A 101 -2.56 -14.32 -19.00
CA PHE A 101 -3.19 -14.45 -20.32
C PHE A 101 -2.42 -13.69 -21.41
N ASN A 102 -1.65 -12.65 -21.06
CA ASN A 102 -0.82 -11.92 -22.02
C ASN A 102 0.38 -12.74 -22.54
N SER A 103 0.75 -13.86 -21.92
CA SER A 103 1.83 -14.72 -22.42
C SER A 103 1.35 -15.80 -23.41
N ILE A 104 0.03 -15.95 -23.57
CA ILE A 104 -0.58 -16.92 -24.49
C ILE A 104 -0.80 -16.28 -25.88
N PHE A 105 -0.87 -14.95 -25.96
CA PHE A 105 -0.96 -14.16 -27.19
C PHE A 105 0.37 -13.49 -27.51
#